data_AF-A0A941ZIC4-F1
#
_entry.id   AF-A0A941ZIC4-F1
#
_cell.length_a   1.000
_cell.length_b   1.000
_cell.length_c   1.000
_cell.angle_alpha   90.00
_cell.angle_beta   90.00
_cell.angle_gamma   90.00
#
_symmetry.space_group_name_H-M   'P 1'
#
loop_
_entity.id
_entity.type
_entity.pdbx_description
1 polymer ?
#
loop_
_entity_poly.entity_id
_entity_poly.type
_entity_poly.pdbx_seq_one_letter_code
_entity_poly.pdbx_strand_id
1 'polypeptide(L)'
;AGAAQRIAAALDADADFERRPTFDGRPAETGAVARLARQPLVAALSGAFGRSTLVRLAARLSELARIAIGYPPAAPLAGSLQPGIGRGLGWVETARGLLLHFIDLDGQSIRRYRIVAPTEWPRSACARRTPPTWRAAPSGCCSRSTPAWPTGWRSAMHEMSLAEGVLGVVQEAARQHQPCAVRTVRLEIGALAAVELEALRFAFDVVKRGSVAEGAQLDIVSQPGTAWCMQCSRSVAIAGRTDPCPECGGWQLQVTGGDQMRVRELELA
;
A
#
# COMPACT_ATOMS: atom_id res chain seq x y z
N ALA A 1 27.26 -14.86 5.71
CA ALA A 1 26.40 -14.14 4.74
C ALA A 1 25.01 -13.93 5.34
N GLY A 2 24.54 -12.68 5.44
CA GLY A 2 23.27 -12.34 6.11
C GLY A 2 22.03 -12.88 5.40
N ALA A 3 20.89 -12.95 6.11
CA ALA A 3 19.61 -13.42 5.56
C ALA A 3 19.19 -12.67 4.28
N ALA A 4 19.43 -11.35 4.22
CA ALA A 4 19.17 -10.52 3.05
C ALA A 4 19.97 -10.97 1.80
N GLN A 5 21.23 -11.42 1.97
CA GLN A 5 22.04 -11.91 0.85
C GLN A 5 21.46 -13.20 0.26
N ARG A 6 20.96 -14.10 1.12
CA ARG A 6 20.35 -15.37 0.67
C ARG A 6 19.02 -15.12 -0.04
N ILE A 7 18.24 -14.16 0.44
CA ILE A 7 17.01 -13.71 -0.23
C ILE A 7 17.34 -13.10 -1.60
N ALA A 8 18.37 -12.25 -1.71
CA ALA A 8 18.80 -11.69 -2.99
C ALA A 8 19.20 -12.80 -3.98
N ALA A 9 19.97 -13.80 -3.54
CA ALA A 9 20.34 -14.93 -4.37
C ALA A 9 19.11 -15.77 -4.81
N ALA A 10 18.14 -15.97 -3.91
CA ALA A 10 16.92 -16.70 -4.24
C ALA A 10 16.02 -15.93 -5.22
N LEU A 11 15.95 -14.60 -5.10
CA LEU A 11 15.31 -13.73 -6.09
C LEU A 11 15.98 -13.93 -7.46
N ASP A 12 17.31 -13.88 -7.54
CA ASP A 12 18.00 -14.04 -8.83
C ASP A 12 17.79 -15.43 -9.46
N ALA A 13 17.71 -16.49 -8.64
CA ALA A 13 17.56 -17.86 -9.13
C ALA A 13 16.13 -18.23 -9.55
N ASP A 14 15.10 -17.58 -8.97
CA ASP A 14 13.70 -17.93 -9.18
C ASP A 14 12.88 -16.75 -9.74
N ALA A 15 12.43 -16.90 -10.98
CA ALA A 15 11.60 -15.92 -11.67
C ALA A 15 10.25 -15.69 -10.98
N ASP A 16 9.71 -16.72 -10.30
CA ASP A 16 8.40 -16.69 -9.64
C ASP A 16 8.48 -16.37 -8.13
N PHE A 17 9.69 -16.05 -7.62
CA PHE A 17 9.91 -15.79 -6.19
C PHE A 17 8.94 -14.75 -5.59
N GLU A 18 8.54 -13.73 -6.35
CA GLU A 18 7.59 -12.69 -5.92
C GLU A 18 6.22 -13.25 -5.55
N ARG A 19 5.78 -14.29 -6.24
CA ARG A 19 4.46 -14.93 -6.04
C ARG A 19 4.55 -16.08 -5.04
N ARG A 20 5.73 -16.67 -4.88
CA ARG A 20 5.96 -17.85 -4.05
C ARG A 20 7.27 -17.76 -3.27
N PRO A 21 7.43 -16.74 -2.41
CA PRO A 21 8.71 -16.52 -1.75
C PRO A 21 9.03 -17.67 -0.82
N THR A 22 10.30 -18.05 -0.81
CA THR A 22 10.86 -19.05 0.09
C THR A 22 12.09 -18.48 0.79
N PHE A 23 12.40 -19.03 1.95
CA PHE A 23 13.64 -18.76 2.66
C PHE A 23 14.34 -20.10 2.86
N ASP A 24 15.58 -20.21 2.37
CA ASP A 24 16.36 -21.46 2.37
C ASP A 24 15.56 -22.65 1.78
N GLY A 25 14.85 -22.39 0.65
CA GLY A 25 14.05 -23.37 -0.09
C GLY A 25 12.70 -23.74 0.54
N ARG A 26 12.35 -23.15 1.69
CA ARG A 26 11.11 -23.45 2.42
C ARG A 26 10.19 -22.24 2.52
N PRO A 27 8.85 -22.40 2.52
CA PRO A 27 7.96 -21.30 2.84
C PRO A 27 8.20 -20.76 4.24
N ALA A 28 8.44 -19.46 4.32
CA ALA A 28 8.64 -18.74 5.57
C ALA A 28 7.38 -17.99 5.97
N GLU A 29 7.14 -17.91 7.27
CA GLU A 29 6.14 -17.02 7.84
C GLU A 29 6.84 -15.74 8.30
N THR A 30 6.23 -14.58 8.03
CA THR A 30 6.77 -13.26 8.37
C THR A 30 5.76 -12.47 9.19
N GLY A 31 6.15 -11.31 9.74
CA GLY A 31 5.28 -10.46 10.54
C GLY A 31 5.29 -10.80 12.04
N ALA A 32 4.18 -10.49 12.73
CA ALA A 32 4.09 -10.61 14.19
C ALA A 32 4.50 -12.00 14.71
N VAL A 33 4.11 -13.07 14.02
CA VAL A 33 4.49 -14.45 14.38
C VAL A 33 6.01 -14.63 14.36
N ALA A 34 6.69 -14.13 13.32
CA ALA A 34 8.13 -14.24 13.19
C ALA A 34 8.87 -13.34 14.19
N ARG A 35 8.42 -12.10 14.36
CA ARG A 35 9.05 -11.13 15.28
C ARG A 35 8.91 -11.56 16.74
N LEU A 36 7.77 -12.16 17.09
CA LEU A 36 7.48 -12.66 18.43
C LEU A 36 7.73 -14.16 18.58
N ALA A 37 8.44 -14.82 17.66
CA ALA A 37 8.66 -16.26 17.70
C ALA A 37 9.35 -16.74 19.00
N ARG A 38 10.11 -15.85 19.66
CA ARG A 38 10.77 -16.11 20.96
C ARG A 38 9.93 -15.72 22.19
N GLN A 39 8.76 -15.11 21.99
CA GLN A 39 7.87 -14.76 23.10
C GLN A 39 7.20 -16.04 23.63
N PRO A 40 7.16 -16.28 24.96
CA PRO A 40 6.65 -17.53 25.53
C PRO A 40 5.26 -17.94 25.03
N LEU A 41 4.31 -16.99 24.98
CA LEU A 41 2.95 -17.25 24.51
C LEU A 41 2.92 -17.69 23.03
N VAL A 42 3.60 -16.95 22.15
CA VAL A 42 3.61 -17.25 20.71
C VAL A 42 4.37 -18.55 20.44
N ALA A 43 5.47 -18.81 21.15
CA ALA A 43 6.23 -20.05 21.05
C ALA A 43 5.41 -21.27 21.48
N ALA A 44 4.74 -21.19 22.63
CA ALA A 44 3.88 -22.26 23.15
C ALA A 44 2.71 -22.56 22.20
N LEU A 45 2.02 -21.53 21.73
CA LEU A 45 0.92 -21.69 20.78
C LEU A 45 1.40 -22.23 19.42
N SER A 46 2.57 -21.80 18.95
CA SER A 46 3.17 -22.34 17.72
C SER A 46 3.54 -23.81 17.86
N GLY A 47 4.04 -24.23 19.03
CA GLY A 47 4.34 -25.63 19.32
C GLY A 47 3.09 -26.51 19.36
N ALA A 48 2.02 -26.01 19.99
CA ALA A 48 0.77 -26.76 20.15
C ALA A 48 -0.10 -26.78 18.87
N PHE A 49 -0.17 -25.68 18.13
CA PHE A 49 -1.13 -25.50 17.02
C PHE A 49 -0.46 -25.28 15.65
N GLY A 50 0.86 -25.30 15.58
CA GLY A 50 1.61 -25.05 14.36
C GLY A 50 1.27 -23.72 13.69
N ARG A 51 1.31 -23.68 12.37
CA ARG A 51 0.96 -22.50 11.57
C ARG A 51 -0.57 -22.38 11.42
N SER A 52 -1.23 -21.80 12.42
CA SER A 52 -2.68 -21.65 12.48
C SER A 52 -3.15 -20.19 12.57
N THR A 53 -4.42 -19.95 12.24
CA THR A 53 -5.06 -18.63 12.40
C THR A 53 -5.01 -18.17 13.86
N LEU A 54 -5.17 -19.09 14.81
CA LEU A 54 -5.06 -18.82 16.24
C LEU A 54 -3.70 -18.23 16.60
N VAL A 55 -2.61 -18.86 16.13
CA VAL A 55 -1.24 -18.39 16.39
C VAL A 55 -1.00 -17.00 15.77
N ARG A 56 -1.50 -16.77 14.55
CA ARG A 56 -1.40 -15.45 13.89
C ARG A 56 -2.15 -14.35 14.65
N LEU A 57 -3.36 -14.66 15.10
CA LEU A 57 -4.18 -13.71 15.87
C LEU A 57 -3.52 -13.41 17.22
N ALA A 58 -3.09 -14.44 17.95
CA ALA A 58 -2.43 -14.30 19.23
C ALA A 58 -1.13 -13.48 19.12
N ALA A 59 -0.32 -13.73 18.09
CA ALA A 59 0.89 -12.95 17.83
C ALA A 59 0.56 -11.47 17.52
N ARG A 60 -0.46 -11.20 16.70
CA ARG A 60 -0.86 -9.81 16.40
C ARG A 60 -1.38 -9.07 17.63
N LEU A 61 -2.22 -9.70 18.44
CA LEU A 61 -2.72 -9.11 19.68
C LEU A 61 -1.58 -8.86 20.67
N SER A 62 -0.64 -9.81 20.78
CA SER A 62 0.55 -9.67 21.62
C SER A 62 1.44 -8.52 21.15
N GLU A 63 1.63 -8.38 19.84
CA GLU A 63 2.41 -7.27 19.27
C GLU A 63 1.73 -5.92 19.50
N LEU A 64 0.42 -5.84 19.27
CA LEU A 64 -0.36 -4.63 19.50
C LEU A 64 -0.33 -4.21 20.97
N ALA A 65 -0.53 -5.16 21.89
CA ALA A 65 -0.45 -4.89 23.33
C ALA A 65 0.94 -4.36 23.73
N ARG A 66 2.01 -4.95 23.18
CA ARG A 66 3.38 -4.48 23.42
C ARG A 66 3.62 -3.07 22.89
N ILE A 67 3.15 -2.75 21.68
CA ILE A 67 3.26 -1.39 21.12
C ILE A 67 2.49 -0.39 21.98
N ALA A 68 1.27 -0.75 22.41
CA ALA A 68 0.42 0.11 23.24
C ALA A 68 1.07 0.46 24.60
N ILE A 69 1.91 -0.43 25.14
CA ILE A 69 2.66 -0.18 26.38
C ILE A 69 4.10 0.33 26.15
N GLY A 70 4.45 0.75 24.94
CA GLY A 70 5.75 1.35 24.62
C GLY A 70 6.92 0.36 24.42
N TYR A 71 6.64 -0.91 24.17
CA TYR A 71 7.63 -1.96 23.90
C TYR A 71 7.59 -2.43 22.43
N PRO A 72 8.12 -1.64 21.47
CA PRO A 72 8.12 -2.04 20.07
C PRO A 72 8.91 -3.34 19.83
N PRO A 73 8.63 -4.07 18.73
CA PRO A 73 9.41 -5.24 18.35
C PRO A 73 10.89 -4.88 18.09
N ALA A 74 11.79 -5.85 18.32
CA ALA A 74 13.23 -5.64 18.21
C ALA A 74 13.65 -5.27 16.78
N ALA A 75 14.52 -4.28 16.67
CA ALA A 75 15.10 -3.72 15.45
C ALA A 75 16.13 -4.67 14.79
N PRO A 76 16.44 -4.51 13.48
CA PRO A 76 15.94 -3.46 12.58
C PRO A 76 14.70 -3.87 11.79
N LEU A 77 13.68 -3.01 11.82
CA LEU A 77 12.43 -3.16 11.07
C LEU A 77 12.57 -2.74 9.60
N ALA A 78 13.72 -2.22 9.18
CA ALA A 78 14.00 -1.88 7.80
C ALA A 78 15.49 -1.96 7.51
N GLY A 79 15.86 -2.07 6.25
CA GLY A 79 17.26 -2.02 5.84
C GLY A 79 17.42 -2.11 4.33
N SER A 80 18.67 -1.99 3.89
CA SER A 80 19.05 -2.12 2.50
C SER A 80 20.38 -2.83 2.35
N LEU A 81 20.56 -3.47 1.20
CA LEU A 81 21.76 -4.20 0.79
C LEU A 81 21.97 -3.97 -0.70
N GLN A 82 23.22 -3.81 -1.13
CA GLN A 82 23.60 -3.83 -2.54
C GLN A 82 24.21 -5.20 -2.87
N PRO A 83 23.45 -6.13 -3.48
CA PRO A 83 23.95 -7.47 -3.78
C PRO A 83 24.93 -7.52 -4.96
N GLY A 84 25.04 -6.44 -5.74
CA GLY A 84 25.96 -6.30 -6.87
C GLY A 84 25.91 -4.89 -7.48
N ILE A 85 26.79 -4.62 -8.45
CA ILE A 85 26.84 -3.32 -9.15
C ILE A 85 25.50 -3.09 -9.87
N GLY A 86 24.91 -1.91 -9.68
CA GLY A 86 23.61 -1.55 -10.25
C GLY A 86 22.42 -2.24 -9.58
N ARG A 87 22.63 -3.04 -8.52
CA ARG A 87 21.56 -3.78 -7.84
C ARG A 87 21.31 -3.29 -6.43
N GLY A 88 20.04 -3.25 -6.03
CA GLY A 88 19.62 -2.90 -4.68
C GLY A 88 18.54 -3.83 -4.16
N LEU A 89 18.63 -4.20 -2.89
CA LEU A 89 17.59 -4.86 -2.12
C LEU A 89 17.25 -3.98 -0.91
N GLY A 90 16.01 -3.51 -0.83
CA GLY A 90 15.45 -2.85 0.35
C GLY A 90 14.41 -3.72 1.03
N TRP A 91 14.29 -3.65 2.35
CA TRP A 91 13.26 -4.36 3.09
C TRP A 91 12.66 -3.54 4.22
N VAL A 92 11.42 -3.86 4.58
CA VAL A 92 10.73 -3.30 5.75
C VAL A 92 9.75 -4.32 6.34
N GLU A 93 9.74 -4.42 7.66
CA GLU A 93 8.79 -5.17 8.48
C GLU A 93 7.51 -4.33 8.67
N THR A 94 6.42 -4.76 8.04
CA THR A 94 5.11 -4.11 8.16
C THR A 94 4.22 -4.82 9.19
N ALA A 95 3.06 -4.24 9.49
CA ALA A 95 2.02 -4.91 10.28
C ALA A 95 1.54 -6.25 9.66
N ARG A 96 1.73 -6.43 8.34
CA ARG A 96 1.36 -7.64 7.61
C ARG A 96 2.51 -8.61 7.37
N GLY A 97 3.75 -8.22 7.68
CA GLY A 97 4.96 -9.01 7.43
C GLY A 97 6.01 -8.29 6.61
N LEU A 98 7.01 -9.05 6.15
CA LEU A 98 8.19 -8.54 5.45
C LEU A 98 7.85 -8.12 4.02
N LEU A 99 8.13 -6.86 3.69
CA LEU A 99 8.09 -6.32 2.33
C LEU A 99 9.51 -6.20 1.80
N LEU A 100 9.75 -6.72 0.58
CA LEU A 100 11.04 -6.61 -0.10
C LEU A 100 10.90 -5.83 -1.42
N HIS A 101 11.89 -5.01 -1.71
CA HIS A 101 12.08 -4.30 -2.97
C HIS A 101 13.42 -4.68 -3.56
N PHE A 102 13.42 -5.19 -4.78
CA PHE A 102 14.63 -5.49 -5.50
C PHE A 102 14.67 -4.72 -6.81
N ILE A 103 15.79 -4.05 -7.06
CA ILE A 103 16.03 -3.21 -8.23
C ILE A 103 17.32 -3.63 -8.93
N ASP A 104 17.27 -3.66 -10.25
CA ASP A 104 18.41 -3.83 -11.15
C ASP A 104 18.42 -2.65 -12.12
N LEU A 105 19.52 -1.91 -12.15
CA LEU A 105 19.72 -0.69 -12.93
C LEU A 105 20.63 -0.99 -14.12
N ASP A 106 20.32 -0.36 -15.25
CA ASP A 106 21.22 -0.25 -16.40
C ASP A 106 21.56 1.24 -16.60
N GLY A 107 22.70 1.66 -16.05
CA GLY A 107 23.05 3.07 -15.93
C GLY A 107 22.07 3.85 -15.06
N GLN A 108 21.35 4.81 -15.65
CA GLN A 108 20.34 5.63 -14.98
C GLN A 108 18.90 5.10 -15.14
N SER A 109 18.71 4.00 -15.87
CA SER A 109 17.40 3.43 -16.16
C SER A 109 17.14 2.17 -15.34
N ILE A 110 15.89 1.97 -14.90
CA ILE A 110 15.50 0.75 -14.20
C ILE A 110 15.31 -0.36 -15.22
N ARG A 111 16.19 -1.37 -15.20
CA ARG A 111 16.09 -2.55 -16.06
C ARG A 111 15.07 -3.55 -15.51
N ARG A 112 15.05 -3.73 -14.19
CA ARG A 112 14.14 -4.67 -13.53
C ARG A 112 13.77 -4.16 -12.14
N TYR A 113 12.49 -4.25 -11.82
CA TYR A 113 11.97 -3.92 -10.50
C TYR A 113 11.04 -5.03 -10.01
N ARG A 114 11.31 -5.57 -8.82
CA ARG A 114 10.64 -6.72 -8.23
C ARG A 114 10.18 -6.41 -6.83
N ILE A 115 8.96 -6.81 -6.47
CA ILE A 115 8.42 -6.62 -5.12
C ILE A 115 7.91 -7.95 -4.56
N VAL A 116 8.29 -8.26 -3.32
CA VAL A 116 7.70 -9.35 -2.55
C VAL A 116 6.82 -8.76 -1.47
N ALA A 117 5.51 -8.78 -1.69
CA ALA A 117 4.56 -8.22 -0.76
C ALA A 117 4.44 -9.10 0.51
N PRO A 118 4.13 -8.50 1.68
CA PRO A 118 3.97 -9.25 2.93
C PRO A 118 2.96 -10.40 2.85
N THR A 119 1.91 -10.25 2.03
CA THR A 119 0.85 -11.25 1.84
C THR A 119 1.31 -12.48 1.06
N GLU A 120 2.42 -12.43 0.33
CA GLU A 120 2.90 -13.55 -0.48
C GLU A 120 3.62 -14.61 0.36
N TRP A 121 4.27 -14.22 1.47
CA TRP A 121 4.93 -15.16 2.38
C TRP A 121 3.96 -16.15 3.05
N PRO A 122 2.85 -15.71 3.67
CA PRO A 122 1.89 -16.66 4.24
C PRO A 122 1.18 -17.49 3.17
N ARG A 123 1.00 -16.94 1.96
CA ARG A 123 0.32 -17.62 0.85
C ARG A 123 1.16 -18.79 0.33
N SER A 124 2.47 -18.60 0.18
CA SER A 124 3.40 -19.69 -0.17
C SER A 124 3.51 -20.75 0.93
N ALA A 125 3.31 -20.37 2.19
CA ALA A 125 3.22 -21.30 3.33
C ALA A 125 1.89 -22.08 3.36
N CYS A 126 0.78 -21.50 2.92
CA CYS A 126 -0.54 -22.15 2.90
C CYS A 126 -0.75 -23.05 1.68
N ALA A 127 -0.15 -22.70 0.53
CA ALA A 127 -0.32 -23.41 -0.74
C ALA A 127 0.17 -24.88 -0.76
N ARG A 128 0.88 -25.35 0.27
CA ARG A 128 1.33 -26.75 0.40
C ARG A 128 0.45 -27.64 1.30
N ARG A 129 -0.63 -27.11 1.87
CA ARG A 129 -1.65 -27.90 2.59
C ARG A 129 -2.96 -27.83 1.83
N THR A 130 -3.09 -28.60 0.75
CA THR A 130 -4.40 -29.09 0.32
C THR A 130 -4.74 -30.29 1.21
N PRO A 131 -5.80 -30.26 2.03
CA PRO A 131 -6.42 -31.48 2.52
C PRO A 131 -7.05 -32.23 1.32
N PRO A 132 -7.07 -33.58 1.30
CA PRO A 132 -7.50 -34.34 0.13
C PRO A 132 -9.01 -34.29 -0.19
N THR A 133 -9.82 -33.47 0.50
CA THR A 133 -11.30 -33.61 0.45
C THR A 133 -12.10 -32.35 0.15
N TRP A 134 -11.48 -31.20 -0.14
CA TRP A 134 -12.24 -30.03 -0.56
C TRP A 134 -12.30 -29.97 -2.08
N ARG A 135 -13.45 -30.36 -2.64
CA ARG A 135 -13.80 -30.19 -4.05
C ARG A 135 -13.52 -28.75 -4.46
N ALA A 136 -12.71 -28.59 -5.51
CA ALA A 136 -12.43 -27.32 -6.13
C ALA A 136 -13.74 -26.63 -6.51
N ALA A 137 -14.02 -25.48 -5.91
CA ALA A 137 -14.94 -24.52 -6.49
C ALA A 137 -14.30 -23.94 -7.76
N PRO A 138 -15.09 -23.63 -8.81
CA PRO A 138 -14.55 -23.31 -10.12
C PRO A 138 -13.68 -22.05 -10.04
N SER A 139 -12.50 -22.18 -10.60
CA SER A 139 -11.60 -21.11 -11.02
C SER A 139 -12.36 -20.06 -11.82
N GLY A 140 -12.79 -18.99 -11.16
CA GLY A 140 -13.42 -17.85 -11.80
C GLY A 140 -13.33 -16.65 -10.87
N CYS A 141 -12.93 -15.51 -11.43
CA CYS A 141 -12.71 -14.24 -10.74
C CYS A 141 -11.44 -14.15 -9.88
N CYS A 142 -10.32 -13.85 -10.54
CA CYS A 142 -9.60 -12.59 -10.33
C CYS A 142 -8.33 -12.56 -11.21
N SER A 143 -8.52 -12.70 -12.52
CA SER A 143 -7.55 -12.20 -13.51
C SER A 143 -7.66 -10.68 -13.56
N ARG A 144 -7.11 -10.00 -12.55
CA ARG A 144 -6.75 -8.59 -12.67
C ARG A 144 -5.34 -8.42 -12.13
N SER A 145 -4.40 -8.52 -13.07
CA SER A 145 -3.05 -8.02 -12.97
C SER A 145 -3.03 -6.68 -12.28
N THR A 146 -2.55 -6.64 -11.03
CA THR A 146 -2.18 -5.39 -10.37
C THR A 146 -0.83 -5.59 -9.67
N PRO A 147 0.19 -4.80 -10.03
CA PRO A 147 1.52 -4.86 -9.42
C PRO A 147 1.50 -4.10 -8.08
N ALA A 148 2.18 -4.61 -7.05
CA ALA A 148 2.15 -4.01 -5.71
C ALA A 148 3.54 -3.59 -5.24
N TRP A 149 3.69 -2.28 -4.96
CA TRP A 149 4.97 -1.55 -4.84
C TRP A 149 5.17 -0.79 -3.49
N PRO A 150 6.27 -0.03 -3.29
CA PRO A 150 6.78 0.37 -1.97
C PRO A 150 5.89 1.32 -1.19
N THR A 151 6.10 1.39 0.13
CA THR A 151 5.20 2.08 1.06
C THR A 151 5.30 3.61 1.04
N GLY A 152 6.42 4.22 0.64
CA GLY A 152 6.47 5.65 0.28
C GLY A 152 6.07 5.93 -1.17
N TRP A 153 5.99 4.85 -1.96
CA TRP A 153 5.60 4.86 -3.36
C TRP A 153 4.15 4.39 -3.55
N ARG A 154 3.43 4.05 -2.47
CA ARG A 154 2.00 3.72 -2.51
C ARG A 154 1.21 4.99 -2.69
N SER A 155 1.55 6.04 -1.95
CA SER A 155 1.10 7.38 -2.27
C SER A 155 1.63 7.79 -3.63
N ALA A 156 2.95 7.72 -3.90
CA ALA A 156 3.43 8.12 -5.23
C ALA A 156 2.76 7.39 -6.41
N MET A 157 2.36 6.10 -6.30
CA MET A 157 1.62 5.38 -7.35
C MET A 157 0.10 5.50 -7.28
N HIS A 158 -0.49 5.63 -6.10
CA HIS A 158 -1.90 5.96 -5.97
C HIS A 158 -2.11 7.36 -6.55
N GLU A 159 -1.31 8.33 -6.13
CA GLU A 159 -1.28 9.69 -6.61
C GLU A 159 -0.82 9.77 -8.07
N MET A 160 0.09 8.90 -8.56
CA MET A 160 0.37 8.75 -9.99
C MET A 160 -0.85 8.27 -10.76
N SER A 161 -1.52 7.21 -10.29
CA SER A 161 -2.72 6.68 -10.95
C SER A 161 -3.88 7.68 -10.92
N LEU A 162 -3.99 8.48 -9.85
CA LEU A 162 -4.92 9.59 -9.75
C LEU A 162 -4.54 10.70 -10.72
N ALA A 163 -3.26 11.07 -10.81
CA ALA A 163 -2.77 12.09 -11.73
C ALA A 163 -2.94 11.68 -13.20
N GLU A 164 -2.65 10.43 -13.56
CA GLU A 164 -2.92 9.85 -14.87
C GLU A 164 -4.42 9.84 -15.18
N GLY A 165 -5.26 9.47 -14.22
CA GLY A 165 -6.72 9.53 -14.35
C GLY A 165 -7.24 10.95 -14.59
N VAL A 166 -6.74 11.92 -13.82
CA VAL A 166 -7.04 13.35 -14.01
C VAL A 166 -6.60 13.80 -15.40
N LEU A 167 -5.38 13.47 -15.82
CA LEU A 167 -4.87 13.81 -17.15
C LEU A 167 -5.73 13.20 -18.26
N GLY A 168 -6.19 11.95 -18.09
CA GLY A 168 -7.11 11.30 -19.02
C GLY A 168 -8.44 12.06 -19.18
N VAL A 169 -9.02 12.52 -18.06
CA VAL A 169 -10.24 13.36 -18.07
C VAL A 169 -9.97 14.70 -18.74
N VAL A 170 -8.84 15.34 -18.43
CA VAL A 170 -8.45 16.62 -19.03
C VAL A 170 -8.27 16.46 -20.54
N GLN A 171 -7.61 15.41 -21.00
CA GLN A 171 -7.40 15.12 -22.41
C GLN A 171 -8.72 14.82 -23.13
N GLU A 172 -9.63 14.09 -22.50
CA GLU A 172 -10.96 13.83 -23.06
C GLU A 172 -11.78 15.12 -23.18
N ALA A 173 -11.79 15.95 -22.13
CA ALA A 173 -12.46 17.25 -22.17
C ALA A 173 -11.85 18.18 -23.23
N ALA A 174 -10.51 18.19 -23.36
CA ALA A 174 -9.80 18.95 -24.38
C ALA A 174 -10.06 18.40 -25.79
N ARG A 175 -10.30 17.11 -25.99
CA ARG A 175 -10.69 16.58 -27.32
C ARG A 175 -12.02 17.15 -27.82
N GLN A 176 -12.92 17.48 -26.90
CA GLN A 176 -14.23 18.06 -27.22
C GLN A 176 -14.15 19.54 -27.60
N HIS A 177 -13.02 20.20 -27.27
CA HIS A 177 -12.78 21.62 -27.51
C HIS A 177 -11.50 21.74 -28.37
N GLN A 178 -11.65 21.91 -29.69
CA GLN A 178 -10.56 21.98 -30.70
C GLN A 178 -9.27 22.66 -30.21
N PRO A 179 -8.08 22.26 -30.69
CA PRO A 179 -6.84 22.14 -29.90
C PRO A 179 -6.53 23.39 -29.06
N CYS A 180 -6.93 23.35 -27.79
CA CYS A 180 -6.59 24.34 -26.79
C CYS A 180 -5.59 23.74 -25.80
N ALA A 181 -4.54 24.48 -25.49
CA ALA A 181 -3.71 24.15 -24.34
C ALA A 181 -4.53 24.39 -23.07
N VAL A 182 -4.36 23.55 -22.05
CA VAL A 182 -5.02 23.76 -20.75
C VAL A 182 -4.11 24.61 -19.89
N ARG A 183 -4.64 25.73 -19.37
CA ARG A 183 -3.91 26.64 -18.48
C ARG A 183 -4.04 26.24 -17.02
N THR A 184 -5.22 25.82 -16.59
CA THR A 184 -5.47 25.47 -15.18
C THR A 184 -6.42 24.29 -15.05
N VAL A 185 -6.08 23.36 -14.16
CA VAL A 185 -6.93 22.23 -13.76
C VAL A 185 -7.29 22.43 -12.29
N ARG A 186 -8.58 22.65 -12.00
CA ARG A 186 -9.06 22.81 -10.63
C ARG A 186 -9.67 21.50 -10.12
N LEU A 187 -9.05 20.94 -9.08
CA LEU A 187 -9.51 19.75 -8.39
C LEU A 187 -10.21 20.11 -7.08
N GLU A 188 -11.30 19.41 -6.79
CA GLU A 188 -11.87 19.36 -5.44
C GLU A 188 -11.53 18.03 -4.79
N ILE A 189 -10.89 18.07 -3.62
CA ILE A 189 -10.45 16.89 -2.88
C ILE A 189 -10.97 16.98 -1.45
N GLY A 190 -11.74 15.99 -1.03
CA GLY A 190 -12.22 15.90 0.34
C GLY A 190 -11.12 15.49 1.33
N ALA A 191 -11.16 16.06 2.54
CA ALA A 191 -10.18 15.80 3.60
C ALA A 191 -10.07 14.30 4.00
N LEU A 192 -11.12 13.51 3.74
CA LEU A 192 -11.20 12.08 4.05
C LEU A 192 -10.94 11.18 2.83
N ALA A 193 -10.55 11.75 1.69
CA ALA A 193 -10.24 11.04 0.45
C ALA A 193 -8.91 10.26 0.51
N ALA A 194 -8.12 10.46 1.58
CA ALA A 194 -6.83 9.80 1.80
C ALA A 194 -5.79 10.04 0.68
N VAL A 195 -5.84 11.23 0.08
CA VAL A 195 -4.89 11.69 -0.95
C VAL A 195 -3.85 12.59 -0.31
N GLU A 196 -2.57 12.32 -0.54
CA GLU A 196 -1.47 13.21 -0.17
C GLU A 196 -1.35 14.29 -1.26
N LEU A 197 -1.58 15.56 -0.89
CA LEU A 197 -1.73 16.66 -1.86
C LEU A 197 -0.42 17.03 -2.55
N GLU A 198 0.71 17.01 -1.85
CA GLU A 198 2.02 17.38 -2.40
C GLU A 198 2.54 16.31 -3.36
N ALA A 199 2.32 15.03 -3.04
CA ALA A 199 2.60 13.89 -3.87
C ALA A 199 1.72 13.89 -5.12
N LEU A 200 0.43 14.29 -5.00
CA LEU A 200 -0.44 14.46 -6.17
C LEU A 200 0.03 15.60 -7.07
N ARG A 201 0.42 16.74 -6.50
CA ARG A 201 0.99 17.87 -7.26
C ARG A 201 2.23 17.44 -8.03
N PHE A 202 3.15 16.77 -7.34
CA PHE A 202 4.36 16.24 -7.94
C PHE A 202 4.04 15.23 -9.05
N ALA A 203 3.15 14.26 -8.78
CA ALA A 203 2.76 13.25 -9.76
C ALA A 203 2.12 13.88 -11.01
N PHE A 204 1.25 14.89 -10.82
CA PHE A 204 0.64 15.64 -11.91
C PHE A 204 1.69 16.37 -12.77
N ASP A 205 2.69 17.00 -12.14
CA ASP A 205 3.79 17.67 -12.85
C ASP A 205 4.66 16.70 -13.68
N VAL A 206 4.75 15.44 -13.28
CA VAL A 206 5.44 14.40 -14.06
C VAL A 206 4.58 13.96 -15.25
N VAL A 207 3.30 13.62 -15.04
CA VAL A 207 2.44 13.05 -16.10
C VAL A 207 2.04 14.06 -17.16
N LYS A 208 1.95 15.36 -16.81
CA LYS A 208 1.47 16.38 -17.76
C LYS A 208 2.46 16.68 -18.89
N ARG A 209 3.72 16.26 -18.80
CA ARG A 209 4.77 16.51 -19.81
C ARG A 209 4.43 15.81 -21.13
N GLY A 210 4.55 16.52 -22.24
CA GLY A 210 4.21 16.00 -23.57
C GLY A 210 2.71 15.87 -23.84
N SER A 211 1.86 16.56 -23.06
CA SER A 211 0.40 16.52 -23.18
C SER A 211 -0.21 17.92 -23.39
N VAL A 212 -1.51 17.99 -23.70
CA VAL A 212 -2.28 19.25 -23.79
C VAL A 212 -2.27 20.07 -22.48
N ALA A 213 -1.87 19.46 -21.37
CA ALA A 213 -1.79 20.07 -20.05
C ALA A 213 -0.33 20.35 -19.61
N GLU A 214 0.66 20.32 -20.50
CA GLU A 214 2.07 20.51 -20.15
C GLU A 214 2.32 21.84 -19.41
N GLY A 215 1.67 22.91 -19.84
CA GLY A 215 1.71 24.23 -19.18
C GLY A 215 0.70 24.42 -18.05
N ALA A 216 -0.12 23.41 -17.73
CA ALA A 216 -1.24 23.57 -16.82
C ALA A 216 -0.78 23.67 -15.36
N GLN A 217 -1.38 24.59 -14.62
CA GLN A 217 -1.27 24.65 -13.15
C GLN A 217 -2.36 23.82 -12.49
N LEU A 218 -2.00 23.09 -11.43
CA LEU A 218 -2.94 22.33 -10.62
C LEU A 218 -3.41 23.17 -9.43
N ASP A 219 -4.68 23.55 -9.43
CA ASP A 219 -5.34 24.23 -8.32
C ASP A 219 -6.15 23.21 -7.51
N ILE A 220 -5.96 23.15 -6.20
CA ILE A 220 -6.59 22.15 -5.32
C ILE A 220 -7.43 22.87 -4.27
N VAL A 221 -8.73 22.61 -4.30
CA VAL A 221 -9.69 23.10 -3.31
C VAL A 221 -10.03 21.95 -2.35
N SER A 222 -9.59 22.06 -1.11
CA SER A 222 -9.89 21.07 -0.07
C SER A 222 -11.30 21.24 0.47
N GLN A 223 -12.07 20.14 0.52
CA GLN A 223 -13.41 20.11 1.09
C GLN A 223 -13.38 19.45 2.47
N PRO A 224 -14.10 19.99 3.48
CA PRO A 224 -14.14 19.40 4.81
C PRO A 224 -14.78 18.01 4.78
N GLY A 225 -14.34 17.13 5.67
CA GLY A 225 -15.02 15.87 5.94
C GLY A 225 -16.35 16.12 6.65
N THR A 226 -17.40 15.42 6.26
CA THR A 226 -18.69 15.46 6.96
C THR A 226 -19.09 14.06 7.39
N ALA A 227 -19.64 13.96 8.59
CA ALA A 227 -20.15 12.71 9.13
C ALA A 227 -21.47 12.91 9.88
N TRP A 228 -22.26 11.85 9.96
CA TRP A 228 -23.43 11.75 10.81
C TRP A 228 -23.05 11.05 12.12
N CYS A 229 -23.25 11.71 13.26
CA CYS A 229 -23.03 11.10 14.56
C CYS A 229 -24.27 10.33 15.01
N MET A 230 -24.11 9.04 15.31
CA MET A 230 -25.21 8.17 15.75
C MET A 230 -25.64 8.41 17.20
N GLN A 231 -24.82 9.10 18.00
CA GLN A 231 -25.14 9.39 19.41
C GLN A 231 -25.91 10.70 19.59
N CYS A 232 -25.51 11.77 18.90
CA CYS A 232 -26.20 13.06 19.01
C CYS A 232 -27.12 13.36 17.82
N SER A 233 -27.18 12.47 16.81
CA SER A 233 -28.03 12.59 15.62
C SER A 233 -27.85 13.92 14.88
N ARG A 234 -26.59 14.36 14.73
CA ARG A 234 -26.24 15.58 14.00
C ARG A 234 -25.24 15.28 12.90
N SER A 235 -25.32 16.07 11.83
CA SER A 235 -24.24 16.15 10.86
C SER A 235 -23.16 17.10 11.39
N VAL A 236 -21.93 16.61 11.42
CA VAL A 236 -20.77 17.31 11.97
C VAL A 236 -19.61 17.29 10.98
N ALA A 237 -18.76 18.30 11.05
CA ALA A 237 -17.50 18.32 10.31
C ALA A 237 -16.43 17.53 11.06
N ILE A 238 -15.63 16.77 10.33
CA ILE A 238 -14.48 16.01 10.85
C ILE A 238 -13.26 16.23 9.95
N ALA A 239 -12.07 16.28 10.56
CA ALA A 239 -10.82 16.43 9.81
C ALA A 239 -10.24 15.06 9.42
N GLY A 240 -10.44 14.04 10.26
CA GLY A 240 -10.00 12.68 10.05
C GLY A 240 -11.09 11.65 10.39
N ARG A 241 -10.97 10.47 9.80
CA ARG A 241 -11.90 9.33 10.04
C ARG A 241 -11.84 8.80 11.48
N THR A 242 -10.82 9.21 12.23
CA THR A 242 -10.58 8.83 13.63
C THR A 242 -10.91 9.95 14.61
N ASP A 243 -11.51 11.04 14.15
CA ASP A 243 -11.88 12.13 15.06
C ASP A 243 -13.16 11.77 15.82
N PRO A 244 -13.26 12.13 17.11
CA PRO A 244 -14.52 12.07 17.82
C PRO A 244 -15.49 13.13 17.30
N CYS A 245 -16.77 12.95 17.59
CA CYS A 245 -17.81 13.93 17.31
C CYS A 245 -17.50 15.23 18.08
N PRO A 246 -17.36 16.39 17.42
CA PRO A 246 -17.05 17.65 18.09
C PRO A 246 -18.18 18.12 19.02
N GLU A 247 -19.40 17.66 18.81
CA GLU A 247 -20.58 18.06 19.58
C GLU A 247 -20.77 17.27 20.87
N CYS A 248 -20.46 15.96 20.87
CA CYS A 248 -20.77 15.07 22.00
C CYS A 248 -19.59 14.18 22.46
N GLY A 249 -18.44 14.21 21.77
CA GLY A 249 -17.30 13.34 22.06
C GLY A 249 -17.49 11.87 21.64
N GLY A 250 -18.60 11.55 20.98
CA GLY A 250 -18.94 10.21 20.52
C GLY A 250 -18.07 9.70 19.37
N TRP A 251 -17.86 8.39 19.29
CA TRP A 251 -17.01 7.76 18.26
C TRP A 251 -17.79 7.03 17.17
N GLN A 252 -19.10 6.92 17.31
CA GLN A 252 -19.97 6.27 16.33
C GLN A 252 -20.38 7.26 15.24
N LEU A 253 -19.45 7.56 14.33
CA LEU A 253 -19.67 8.46 13.21
C LEU A 253 -19.72 7.68 11.90
N GLN A 254 -20.72 7.99 11.07
CA GLN A 254 -20.82 7.51 9.70
C GLN A 254 -20.43 8.64 8.75
N VAL A 255 -19.36 8.48 7.97
CA VAL A 255 -18.94 9.47 6.97
C VAL A 255 -20.05 9.64 5.93
N THR A 256 -20.43 10.89 5.68
CA THR A 256 -21.46 11.29 4.70
C THR A 256 -20.88 12.09 3.54
N GLY A 257 -19.65 12.62 3.67
CA GLY A 257 -19.02 13.42 2.63
C GLY A 257 -17.57 13.76 2.94
N GLY A 258 -16.91 14.37 1.94
CA GLY A 258 -15.49 14.73 2.01
C GLY A 258 -14.53 13.55 1.81
N ASP A 259 -14.99 12.43 1.25
CA ASP A 259 -14.15 11.30 0.81
C ASP A 259 -13.98 11.21 -0.72
N GLN A 260 -14.53 12.19 -1.44
CA GLN A 260 -14.55 12.24 -2.90
C GLN A 260 -13.40 13.11 -3.44
N MET A 261 -13.02 12.85 -4.69
CA MET A 261 -12.15 13.70 -5.49
C MET A 261 -12.77 13.89 -6.88
N ARG A 262 -12.77 15.12 -7.41
CA ARG A 262 -13.32 15.42 -8.75
C ARG A 262 -12.61 16.59 -9.42
N VAL A 263 -12.60 16.58 -10.75
CA VAL A 263 -12.24 17.76 -11.57
C VAL A 263 -13.44 18.71 -11.55
N ARG A 264 -13.26 19.91 -11.00
CA ARG A 264 -14.32 20.92 -10.90
C ARG A 264 -14.38 21.77 -12.15
N GLU A 265 -13.22 22.21 -12.64
CA GLU A 265 -13.12 23.21 -13.69
C GLU A 265 -11.81 23.06 -14.47
N LEU A 266 -11.86 23.37 -15.76
CA LEU A 266 -10.72 23.40 -16.67
C LEU A 266 -10.69 24.78 -17.34
N GLU A 267 -9.62 25.53 -17.12
CA GLU A 267 -9.41 26.80 -17.80
C GLU A 267 -8.52 26.55 -19.02
N LEU A 268 -9.07 26.83 -20.21
CA LEU A 268 -8.36 26.72 -21.48
C LEU A 268 -7.54 27.99 -21.74
N ALA A 269 -6.47 27.84 -22.53
CA ALA A 269 -5.61 28.92 -23.02
C ALA A 269 -6.10 29.48 -24.35
#